data_AF-A0A9J5WF27-F1
#
_entry.id   AF-A0A9J5WF27-F1
#
_cell.length_a   1.000
_cell.length_b   1.000
_cell.length_c   1.000
_cell.angle_alpha   90.00
_cell.angle_beta   90.00
_cell.angle_gamma   90.00
#
_symmetry.space_group_name_H-M   'P 1'
#
loop_
_entity.id
_entity.type
_entity.pdbx_description
1 polymer ?
#
loop_
_entity_poly.entity_id
_entity_poly.type
_entity_poly.pdbx_seq_one_letter_code
_entity_poly.pdbx_strand_id
1 'polypeptide(L)'
;MFFGWSANIAHEFGIFHVIFSGTGGFGLACYYSMWLNLPHQKTENFVFTMPDFQEGGNLDVSQLNPSLLEANSNDPYTNFNWKNLPNWINSDRILFNTIEGLDKLGLTYFRRKLRKPIWAIGPIP
;
A
#
# COMPACT_ATOMS: atom_id res chain seq x y z
N MET A 1 -0.34 -9.18 -0.52
CA MET A 1 0.03 -7.88 -1.14
C MET A 1 0.63 -7.99 -2.54
N PHE A 2 1.41 -9.01 -2.84
CA PHE A 2 2.14 -9.12 -4.11
C PHE A 2 1.31 -9.67 -5.28
N PHE A 3 0.06 -10.05 -5.04
CA PHE A 3 -0.80 -10.71 -6.03
C PHE A 3 -2.07 -9.88 -6.28
N GLY A 4 -1.94 -8.56 -6.49
CA GLY A 4 -3.11 -7.72 -6.83
C GLY A 4 -3.83 -8.20 -8.09
N TRP A 5 -3.06 -8.73 -9.05
CA TRP A 5 -3.56 -9.24 -10.33
C TRP A 5 -4.49 -10.45 -10.21
N SER A 6 -4.42 -11.25 -9.13
CA SER A 6 -5.24 -12.45 -8.99
C SER A 6 -6.73 -12.13 -8.80
N ALA A 7 -7.08 -10.89 -8.45
CA ALA A 7 -8.46 -10.44 -8.40
C ALA A 7 -9.16 -10.59 -9.76
N ASN A 8 -8.49 -10.17 -10.84
CA ASN A 8 -9.04 -10.27 -12.18
C ASN A 8 -9.29 -11.73 -12.57
N ILE A 9 -8.31 -12.61 -12.29
CA ILE A 9 -8.44 -14.04 -12.56
C ILE A 9 -9.59 -14.65 -11.76
N ALA A 10 -9.72 -14.33 -10.47
CA ALA A 10 -10.83 -14.82 -9.66
C ALA A 10 -12.19 -14.40 -10.27
N HIS A 11 -12.30 -13.15 -10.73
CA HIS A 11 -13.52 -12.63 -11.33
C HIS A 11 -13.85 -13.26 -12.69
N GLU A 12 -12.86 -13.69 -13.48
CA GLU A 12 -13.10 -14.48 -14.71
C GLU A 12 -13.85 -15.80 -14.42
N PHE A 13 -13.67 -16.36 -13.22
CA PHE A 13 -14.39 -17.55 -12.75
C PHE A 13 -15.60 -17.22 -11.86
N GLY A 14 -15.97 -15.94 -11.72
CA GLY A 14 -17.07 -15.51 -10.84
C GLY A 14 -16.80 -15.72 -9.35
N ILE A 15 -15.52 -15.80 -8.94
CA ILE A 15 -15.09 -16.06 -7.56
C ILE A 15 -14.84 -14.74 -6.83
N PHE A 16 -15.35 -14.64 -5.61
CA PHE A 16 -15.08 -13.53 -4.70
C PHE A 16 -13.62 -13.51 -4.25
N HIS A 17 -12.97 -12.36 -4.34
CA HIS A 17 -11.54 -12.21 -4.07
C HIS A 17 -11.24 -11.19 -2.97
N VAL A 18 -10.39 -11.60 -2.03
CA VAL A 18 -9.97 -10.78 -0.89
C VAL A 18 -8.46 -10.76 -0.77
N ILE A 19 -7.89 -9.57 -0.61
CA ILE A 19 -6.47 -9.42 -0.29
C ILE A 19 -6.29 -9.47 1.22
N PHE A 20 -5.37 -10.32 1.68
CA PHE A 20 -4.93 -10.33 3.08
C PHE A 20 -3.59 -9.60 3.24
N SER A 21 -3.55 -8.69 4.22
CA SER A 21 -2.36 -7.98 4.69
C SER A 21 -1.96 -8.49 6.07
N GLY A 22 -0.79 -9.11 6.16
CA GLY A 22 -0.16 -9.46 7.43
C GLY A 22 0.56 -8.30 8.13
N THR A 23 0.60 -7.11 7.51
CA THR A 23 1.23 -5.92 8.10
C THR A 23 0.17 -4.96 8.65
N GLY A 24 0.63 -4.00 9.47
CA GLY A 24 -0.19 -2.84 9.84
C GLY A 24 -0.59 -1.99 8.63
N GLY A 25 -1.76 -1.38 8.71
CA GLY A 25 -2.34 -0.45 7.76
C GLY A 25 -1.49 0.80 7.58
N PHE A 26 -0.98 1.42 8.64
CA PHE A 26 -0.18 2.65 8.55
C PHE A 26 1.11 2.43 7.76
N GLY A 27 1.92 1.44 8.14
CA GLY A 27 3.16 1.13 7.44
C GLY A 27 2.91 0.74 5.98
N LEU A 28 1.82 0.00 5.72
CA LEU A 28 1.43 -0.32 4.36
C LEU A 28 0.94 0.89 3.56
N ALA A 29 0.22 1.83 4.19
CA ALA A 29 -0.20 3.07 3.55
C ALA A 29 1.03 3.89 3.12
N CYS A 30 2.04 3.97 3.98
CA CYS A 30 3.33 4.57 3.62
C CYS A 30 3.98 3.85 2.45
N TYR A 31 4.10 2.52 2.51
CA TYR A 31 4.64 1.70 1.42
C TYR A 31 3.90 1.95 0.10
N TYR A 32 2.57 1.91 0.11
CA TYR A 32 1.72 2.07 -1.07
C TYR A 32 1.90 3.46 -1.70
N SER A 33 1.88 4.50 -0.88
CA SER A 33 2.10 5.88 -1.33
C SER A 33 3.49 6.06 -1.92
N MET A 34 4.52 5.57 -1.22
CA MET A 34 5.91 5.72 -1.63
C MET A 34 6.19 5.06 -2.97
N TRP A 35 5.79 3.79 -3.15
CA TRP A 35 6.07 3.08 -4.39
C TRP A 35 5.32 3.65 -5.59
N LEU A 36 4.09 4.13 -5.42
CA LEU A 36 3.35 4.72 -6.53
C LEU A 36 3.86 6.10 -6.95
N ASN A 37 4.45 6.86 -6.02
CA ASN A 37 4.73 8.27 -6.27
C ASN A 37 6.21 8.64 -6.28
N LEU A 38 7.07 7.81 -5.67
CA LEU A 38 8.50 8.05 -5.45
C LEU A 38 8.82 9.51 -5.03
N PRO A 39 8.18 10.05 -3.97
CA PRO A 39 8.30 11.47 -3.63
C PRO A 39 9.73 11.90 -3.26
N HIS A 40 10.53 10.98 -2.71
CA HIS A 40 11.93 11.22 -2.38
C HIS A 40 12.81 11.52 -3.61
N GLN A 41 12.42 11.10 -4.82
CA GLN A 41 13.15 11.44 -6.06
C GLN A 41 12.77 12.81 -6.63
N LYS A 42 11.74 13.44 -6.07
CA LYS A 42 11.17 14.72 -6.57
C LYS A 42 11.64 15.91 -5.74
N THR A 43 12.59 15.71 -4.85
CA THR A 43 13.09 16.69 -3.90
C THR A 43 14.55 16.41 -3.57
N GLU A 44 15.29 17.46 -3.25
CA GLU A 44 16.66 17.36 -2.71
C GLU A 44 16.66 17.38 -1.17
N ASN A 45 15.50 17.59 -0.55
CA ASN A 45 15.37 17.59 0.91
C ASN A 45 15.48 16.18 1.49
N PHE A 46 16.17 16.06 2.63
CA PHE A 46 16.22 14.82 3.41
C PHE A 46 14.87 14.41 4.00
N VAL A 47 13.92 15.35 4.08
CA VAL A 47 12.58 15.12 4.63
C VAL A 47 11.53 15.46 3.57
N PHE A 48 10.54 14.59 3.39
CA PHE A 48 9.48 14.77 2.40
C PHE A 48 8.13 14.23 2.88
N THR A 49 7.06 14.63 2.20
CA THR A 49 5.69 14.17 2.47
C THR A 49 5.22 13.17 1.41
N MET A 50 4.25 12.35 1.81
CA MET A 50 3.55 11.44 0.92
C MET A 50 2.36 12.15 0.25
N PRO A 51 2.28 12.20 -1.09
CA PRO A 51 1.32 13.08 -1.77
C PRO A 51 -0.14 12.68 -1.59
N ASP A 52 -0.44 11.40 -1.40
CA ASP A 52 -1.79 10.87 -1.20
C ASP A 52 -2.06 10.35 0.23
N PHE A 53 -1.07 10.50 1.12
CA PHE A 53 -1.15 10.14 2.53
C PHE A 53 -0.44 11.16 3.42
N GLN A 54 -0.84 12.43 3.30
CA GLN A 54 -0.26 13.54 4.07
C GLN A 54 -0.44 13.35 5.58
N GLU A 55 -1.50 12.65 6.00
CA GLU A 55 -1.74 12.32 7.40
C GLU A 55 -0.68 11.36 7.98
N GLY A 56 0.04 10.64 7.12
CA GLY A 56 1.19 9.82 7.49
C GLY A 56 2.40 10.63 7.96
N GLY A 57 2.36 11.95 7.81
CA GLY A 57 3.40 12.86 8.24
C GLY A 57 4.59 12.92 7.29
N ASN A 58 5.69 13.44 7.82
CA ASN A 58 6.95 13.57 7.12
C ASN A 58 7.79 12.31 7.29
N LEU A 59 8.46 11.89 6.23
CA LEU A 59 9.45 10.82 6.26
C LEU A 59 10.84 11.39 5.98
N ASP A 60 11.81 10.89 6.72
CA ASP A 60 13.22 11.13 6.44
C ASP A 60 13.74 10.06 5.47
N VAL A 61 14.58 10.44 4.51
CA VAL A 61 15.19 9.54 3.52
C VAL A 61 15.94 8.39 4.20
N SER A 62 16.50 8.60 5.40
CA SER A 62 17.17 7.55 6.19
C SER A 62 16.24 6.45 6.69
N GLN A 63 14.92 6.66 6.69
CA GLN A 63 13.93 5.65 7.07
C GLN A 63 13.54 4.73 5.90
N LEU A 64 14.03 5.01 4.69
CA LEU A 64 13.74 4.19 3.53
C LEU A 64 14.57 2.92 3.54
N ASN A 65 13.93 1.81 3.14
CA ASN A 65 14.69 0.60 2.87
C ASN A 65 15.56 0.80 1.60
N PRO A 66 16.68 0.08 1.46
CA PRO A 66 17.61 0.27 0.34
C PRO A 66 16.95 0.17 -1.04
N SER A 67 16.03 -0.77 -1.22
CA SER A 67 15.33 -0.95 -2.51
C SER A 67 14.48 0.26 -2.89
N LEU A 68 13.84 0.91 -1.91
CA LEU A 68 13.05 2.12 -2.15
C LEU A 68 13.93 3.35 -2.33
N LEU A 69 15.12 3.40 -1.71
CA LEU A 69 16.09 4.49 -1.89
C LEU A 69 16.68 4.49 -3.31
N GLU A 70 16.91 3.31 -3.88
CA GLU A 70 17.44 3.13 -5.24
C GLU A 70 16.34 3.08 -6.32
N ALA A 71 15.06 2.99 -5.91
CA ALA A 71 13.90 2.84 -6.77
C ALA A 71 13.84 3.94 -7.82
N ASN A 72 13.71 3.60 -9.10
CA ASN A 72 13.59 4.56 -10.19
C ASN A 72 12.80 3.94 -11.35
N SER A 73 12.53 4.71 -12.41
CA SER A 73 11.72 4.23 -13.54
C SER A 73 12.25 2.97 -14.27
N ASN A 74 13.57 2.69 -14.20
CA ASN A 74 14.19 1.52 -14.81
C ASN A 74 14.33 0.34 -13.84
N ASP A 75 14.04 0.52 -12.55
CA ASP A 75 14.15 -0.53 -11.54
C ASP A 75 12.99 -1.55 -11.68
N PRO A 76 13.28 -2.87 -11.78
CA PRO A 76 12.26 -3.91 -11.86
C PRO A 76 11.29 -3.93 -10.68
N TYR A 77 11.74 -3.60 -9.45
CA TYR A 77 10.87 -3.58 -8.27
C TYR A 77 9.86 -2.43 -8.31
N THR A 78 10.31 -1.26 -8.75
CA THR A 78 9.47 -0.09 -9.02
C THR A 78 8.41 -0.45 -10.05
N ASN A 79 8.83 -1.01 -11.19
CA ASN A 79 7.94 -1.44 -12.26
C ASN A 79 6.93 -2.50 -11.80
N PHE A 80 7.37 -3.45 -10.98
CA PHE A 80 6.48 -4.43 -10.37
C PHE A 80 5.42 -3.76 -9.51
N ASN A 81 5.79 -2.84 -8.61
CA ASN A 81 4.85 -2.18 -7.72
C ASN A 81 3.88 -1.25 -8.48
N TRP A 82 4.35 -0.51 -9.48
CA TRP A 82 3.48 0.29 -10.36
C TRP A 82 2.45 -0.54 -11.11
N LYS A 83 2.75 -1.80 -11.42
CA LYS A 83 1.77 -2.73 -12.03
C LYS A 83 0.89 -3.41 -10.99
N ASN A 84 1.48 -3.88 -9.89
CA ASN A 84 0.80 -4.72 -8.90
C ASN A 84 -0.14 -3.92 -7.98
N LEU A 85 0.32 -2.80 -7.43
CA LEU A 85 -0.44 -2.06 -6.40
C LEU A 85 -1.76 -1.49 -6.94
N PRO A 86 -1.84 -0.93 -8.16
CA PRO A 86 -3.12 -0.46 -8.70
C PRO A 86 -4.15 -1.58 -8.86
N ASN A 87 -3.73 -2.81 -9.15
CA ASN A 87 -4.65 -3.96 -9.31
C ASN A 87 -5.40 -4.31 -8.01
N TRP A 88 -4.99 -3.78 -6.85
CA TRP A 88 -5.72 -4.00 -5.61
C TRP A 88 -7.13 -3.40 -5.64
N ILE A 89 -7.37 -2.39 -6.47
CA ILE A 89 -8.72 -1.83 -6.67
C ILE A 89 -9.70 -2.87 -7.27
N ASN A 90 -9.17 -3.94 -7.85
CA ASN A 90 -10.00 -4.99 -8.42
C ASN A 90 -10.41 -6.03 -7.37
N SER A 91 -9.82 -6.05 -6.17
CA SER A 91 -10.31 -6.94 -5.13
C SER A 91 -11.69 -6.49 -4.63
N ASP A 92 -12.45 -7.44 -4.08
CA ASP A 92 -13.74 -7.13 -3.49
C ASP A 92 -13.55 -6.48 -2.13
N ARG A 93 -12.57 -6.96 -1.35
CA ARG A 93 -12.24 -6.46 0.00
C ARG A 93 -10.75 -6.60 0.31
N ILE A 94 -10.34 -5.96 1.40
CA ILE A 94 -9.00 -6.13 1.99
C ILE A 94 -9.10 -6.36 3.49
N LEU A 95 -8.36 -7.35 3.96
CA LEU A 95 -8.21 -7.71 5.35
C LEU A 95 -6.85 -7.25 5.86
N PHE A 96 -6.81 -6.74 7.08
CA PHE A 96 -5.59 -6.40 7.79
C PHE A 96 -5.53 -7.17 9.10
N ASN A 97 -4.39 -7.82 9.36
CA ASN A 97 -4.09 -8.44 10.66
C ASN A 97 -3.72 -7.37 11.70
N THR A 98 -4.71 -6.56 12.06
CA THR A 98 -4.60 -5.45 13.01
C THR A 98 -5.96 -5.23 13.68
N ILE A 99 -6.02 -4.32 14.67
CA ILE A 99 -7.27 -3.87 15.28
C ILE A 99 -7.59 -2.42 14.84
N GLU A 100 -8.87 -2.11 14.69
CA GLU A 100 -9.34 -0.82 14.17
C GLU A 100 -8.80 0.38 14.97
N GLY A 101 -8.79 0.28 16.30
CA GLY A 101 -8.35 1.37 17.18
C GLY A 101 -6.86 1.68 17.08
N LEU A 102 -6.02 0.68 16.82
CA LEU A 102 -4.57 0.84 16.68
C LEU A 102 -4.18 1.46 15.33
N ASP A 103 -4.91 1.10 14.28
CA ASP A 103 -4.49 1.31 12.90
C ASP A 103 -5.45 2.20 12.09
N LYS A 104 -6.30 2.94 12.81
CA LYS A 104 -7.39 3.74 12.25
C LYS A 104 -6.94 4.58 11.06
N LEU A 105 -5.76 5.19 11.15
CA LEU A 105 -5.26 6.10 10.13
C LEU A 105 -4.91 5.36 8.82
N GLY A 106 -4.17 4.26 8.90
CA GLY A 106 -3.82 3.45 7.73
C GLY A 106 -5.05 2.78 7.09
N LEU A 107 -5.96 2.25 7.91
CA LEU A 107 -7.20 1.66 7.43
C LEU A 107 -8.09 2.70 6.73
N THR A 108 -8.16 3.93 7.28
CA THR A 108 -8.89 5.04 6.66
C THR A 108 -8.29 5.44 5.31
N TYR A 109 -6.95 5.48 5.22
CA TYR A 109 -6.26 5.70 3.95
C TYR A 109 -6.69 4.68 2.89
N PHE A 110 -6.70 3.38 3.19
CA PHE A 110 -7.08 2.37 2.20
C PHE A 110 -8.56 2.42 1.83
N ARG A 111 -9.46 2.74 2.77
CA ARG A 111 -10.89 2.95 2.46
C ARG A 111 -11.05 4.09 1.46
N ARG A 112 -10.33 5.21 1.64
CA ARG A 112 -10.33 6.34 0.71
C ARG A 112 -9.69 5.97 -0.63
N LYS A 113 -8.49 5.40 -0.59
CA LYS A 113 -7.64 5.17 -1.77
C LYS A 113 -8.24 4.16 -2.73
N LEU A 114 -8.81 3.07 -2.20
CA LEU A 114 -9.31 1.96 -3.02
C LEU A 114 -10.83 1.96 -3.16
N ARG A 115 -11.54 2.72 -2.31
CA ARG A 115 -13.02 2.71 -2.27
C ARG A 115 -13.60 1.30 -2.12
N LYS A 116 -12.90 0.46 -1.37
CA LYS A 116 -13.28 -0.91 -1.03
C LYS A 116 -13.50 -1.06 0.47
N PRO A 117 -14.29 -2.05 0.91
CA PRO A 117 -14.34 -2.44 2.30
C PRO A 117 -12.97 -2.90 2.81
N ILE A 118 -12.53 -2.26 3.89
CA ILE A 118 -11.29 -2.58 4.61
C ILE A 118 -11.65 -3.08 6.00
N TRP A 119 -11.20 -4.29 6.34
CA TRP A 119 -11.53 -4.96 7.59
C TRP A 119 -10.27 -5.24 8.42
N ALA A 120 -10.28 -4.75 9.65
CA ALA A 120 -9.35 -5.16 10.68
C ALA A 120 -9.86 -6.48 11.28
N ILE A 121 -9.05 -7.55 11.18
CA ILE A 121 -9.42 -8.91 11.64
C ILE A 121 -8.40 -9.51 12.60
N GLY A 122 -7.45 -8.71 13.06
CA GLY A 122 -6.39 -9.15 13.95
C GLY A 122 -6.70 -8.93 15.43
N PRO A 123 -5.77 -9.34 16.31
CA PRO A 123 -4.62 -10.18 15.97
C PRO A 123 -5.05 -11.62 15.70
N ILE A 124 -4.66 -12.16 14.54
CA ILE A 124 -4.84 -13.57 14.20
C ILE A 124 -3.75 -14.37 14.95
N PRO A 125 -4.10 -15.46 15.66
CA PRO A 125 -3.15 -16.33 16.37
C PRO A 125 -2.07 -16.95 15.48
#